data_AF-A0A1V4YH70-F1
#
_entry.id   AF-A0A1V4YH70-F1
#
_cell.length_a   1.000
_cell.length_b   1.000
_cell.length_c   1.000
_cell.angle_alpha   90.00
_cell.angle_beta   90.00
_cell.angle_gamma   90.00
#
_symmetry.space_group_name_H-M   'P 1'
#
loop_
_entity.id
_entity.type
_entity.pdbx_description
1 polymer ?
#
loop_
_entity_poly.entity_id
_entity_poly.type
_entity_poly.pdbx_seq_one_letter_code
_entity_poly.pdbx_strand_id
1 'polypeptide(L)'
;MSDHSGASATGSHSSKDKYLVVAIHQIMEEYGWRGIEKQFGVVKHHIIYVKPGSPLQKIELKSNVVGNHMDVDFFGMTPEKGLMDKVFDFNVRVVRKSFEIDKYVTNDLKVTNEQNLRNTIIVAIKQLEDVASKTPGDTSEK
;
A
#
# COMPACT_ATOMS: atom_id res chain seq x y z
N MET A 1 0.36 17.61 -46.72
CA MET A 1 -0.33 18.62 -45.89
C MET A 1 -1.70 18.04 -45.57
N SER A 2 -2.06 17.64 -44.36
CA SER A 2 -1.40 17.71 -43.05
C SER A 2 -1.96 16.60 -42.15
N ASP A 3 -1.16 16.27 -41.14
CA ASP A 3 -1.36 15.35 -40.01
C ASP A 3 -2.69 15.60 -39.25
N HIS A 4 -3.24 14.74 -38.39
CA HIS A 4 -2.56 14.06 -37.28
C HIS A 4 -3.44 12.95 -36.67
N SER A 5 -2.83 11.78 -36.57
CA SER A 5 -2.88 10.80 -35.48
C SER A 5 -4.01 10.83 -34.45
N GLY A 6 -4.71 9.70 -34.35
CA GLY A 6 -5.42 9.30 -33.15
C GLY A 6 -4.47 9.23 -31.95
N ALA A 7 -4.76 10.03 -30.93
CA ALA A 7 -4.19 9.87 -29.61
C ALA A 7 -5.23 9.15 -28.75
N SER A 8 -5.05 7.84 -28.57
CA SER A 8 -5.75 7.11 -27.50
C SER A 8 -5.20 7.61 -26.16
N ALA A 9 -6.06 8.24 -25.36
CA ALA A 9 -5.73 8.84 -24.05
C ALA A 9 -5.34 7.82 -22.95
N THR A 10 -4.93 6.61 -23.33
CA THR A 10 -4.67 5.49 -22.42
C THR A 10 -3.18 5.35 -22.03
N GLY A 11 -2.26 6.05 -22.71
CA GLY A 11 -0.82 5.92 -22.47
C GLY A 11 -0.27 6.66 -21.24
N SER A 12 -0.83 7.82 -20.90
CA SER A 12 -0.28 8.73 -19.86
C SER A 12 -0.45 8.22 -18.43
N HIS A 13 -1.62 7.66 -18.09
CA HIS A 13 -1.91 7.22 -16.72
C HIS A 13 -1.11 5.98 -16.30
N SER A 14 -0.75 5.08 -17.25
CA SER A 14 0.00 3.83 -16.99
C SER A 14 1.45 4.02 -16.51
N SER A 15 1.93 5.27 -16.54
CA SER A 15 3.23 5.64 -16.02
C SER A 15 3.09 6.29 -14.65
N LYS A 16 2.09 7.14 -14.45
CA LYS A 16 1.90 7.87 -13.18
C LYS A 16 1.63 6.95 -11.99
N ASP A 17 0.87 5.89 -12.20
CA ASP A 17 0.62 4.88 -11.17
C ASP A 17 1.94 4.26 -10.68
N LYS A 18 2.89 3.98 -11.58
CA LYS A 18 4.22 3.46 -11.21
C LYS A 18 4.99 4.44 -10.33
N TYR A 19 4.93 5.74 -10.63
CA TYR A 19 5.56 6.77 -9.79
C TYR A 19 4.90 6.84 -8.41
N LEU A 20 3.58 6.75 -8.35
CA LEU A 20 2.86 6.74 -7.08
C LEU A 20 3.21 5.52 -6.23
N VAL A 21 3.24 4.30 -6.80
CA VAL A 21 3.60 3.10 -6.03
C VAL A 21 5.08 3.12 -5.60
N VAL A 22 5.97 3.71 -6.39
CA VAL A 22 7.38 3.92 -5.98
C VAL A 22 7.47 4.92 -4.82
N ALA A 23 6.70 6.01 -4.84
CA ALA A 23 6.65 6.96 -3.73
C ALA A 23 6.12 6.31 -2.45
N ILE A 24 5.07 5.48 -2.55
CA ILE A 24 4.56 4.69 -1.43
C ILE A 24 5.65 3.75 -0.90
N HIS A 25 6.37 3.07 -1.80
CA HIS A 25 7.47 2.17 -1.44
C HIS A 25 8.60 2.89 -0.68
N GLN A 26 9.01 4.07 -1.14
CA GLN A 26 10.03 4.88 -0.46
C GLN A 26 9.59 5.26 0.96
N ILE A 27 8.33 5.69 1.13
CA ILE A 27 7.78 6.03 2.45
C ILE A 27 7.74 4.81 3.38
N MET A 28 7.41 3.63 2.87
CA MET A 28 7.46 2.38 3.64
C MET A 28 8.90 2.13 4.15
N GLU A 29 9.91 2.23 3.26
CA GLU A 29 11.32 2.00 3.62
C GLU A 29 11.83 3.03 4.64
N GLU A 30 11.47 4.31 4.47
CA GLU A 30 11.79 5.36 5.44
C GLU A 30 11.15 5.12 6.81
N TYR A 31 10.01 4.43 6.87
CA TYR A 31 9.36 4.01 8.12
C TYR A 31 9.94 2.70 8.69
N GLY A 32 11.02 2.19 8.09
CA GLY A 32 11.76 1.00 8.52
C GLY A 32 11.24 -0.31 7.95
N TRP A 33 10.28 -0.28 7.02
CA TRP A 33 9.75 -1.47 6.35
C TRP A 33 10.56 -1.79 5.10
N ARG A 34 11.37 -2.84 5.15
CA ARG A 34 12.21 -3.25 4.02
C ARG A 34 11.43 -4.10 3.02
N GLY A 35 11.38 -3.68 1.76
CA GLY A 35 10.77 -4.45 0.68
C GLY A 35 11.63 -5.65 0.26
N ILE A 36 11.11 -6.87 0.38
CA ILE A 36 11.82 -8.12 0.08
C ILE A 36 11.36 -8.80 -1.22
N GLU A 37 10.18 -8.45 -1.72
CA GLU A 37 9.68 -8.89 -3.01
C GLU A 37 8.91 -7.74 -3.66
N LYS A 38 9.14 -7.49 -4.95
CA LYS A 38 8.54 -6.38 -5.70
C LYS A 38 8.07 -6.88 -7.06
N GLN A 39 6.78 -6.80 -7.32
CA GLN A 39 6.16 -7.14 -8.59
C GLN A 39 5.38 -5.91 -9.08
N PHE A 40 5.90 -5.23 -10.10
CA PHE A 40 5.25 -4.08 -10.73
C PHE A 40 4.57 -4.53 -12.02
N GLY A 41 3.25 -4.75 -11.97
CA GLY A 41 2.46 -5.13 -13.13
C GLY A 41 2.00 -3.91 -13.93
N VAL A 42 1.10 -4.14 -14.89
CA VAL A 42 0.53 -3.07 -15.74
C VAL A 42 -0.51 -2.24 -15.00
N VAL A 43 -1.36 -2.89 -14.20
CA VAL A 43 -2.42 -2.24 -13.40
C VAL A 43 -2.47 -2.75 -11.96
N LYS A 44 -1.65 -3.77 -11.65
CA LYS A 44 -1.57 -4.38 -10.32
C LYS A 44 -0.12 -4.35 -9.86
N HIS A 45 0.12 -3.83 -8.67
CA HIS A 45 1.44 -3.86 -8.05
C HIS A 45 1.35 -4.66 -6.76
N HIS A 46 2.40 -5.41 -6.46
CA HIS A 46 2.49 -6.22 -5.26
C HIS A 46 3.88 -6.08 -4.66
N ILE A 47 3.95 -5.69 -3.39
CA ILE A 47 5.22 -5.54 -2.67
C ILE A 47 5.08 -6.16 -1.29
N ILE A 48 6.06 -6.97 -0.89
CA ILE A 48 6.11 -7.59 0.43
C ILE A 48 7.17 -6.88 1.28
N TYR A 49 6.80 -6.48 2.49
CA TYR A 49 7.64 -5.77 3.44
C TYR A 49 7.84 -6.53 4.74
N VAL A 50 9.05 -6.44 5.31
CA VAL A 50 9.37 -6.95 6.64
C VAL A 50 10.09 -5.87 7.46
N LYS A 51 9.88 -5.89 8.78
CA LYS A 51 10.51 -4.96 9.72
C LYS A 51 10.88 -5.70 11.02
N PRO A 52 12.18 -5.88 11.33
CA PRO A 52 12.59 -6.47 12.60
C PRO A 52 12.00 -5.70 13.79
N GLY A 53 11.52 -6.43 14.80
CA GLY A 53 10.93 -5.84 16.01
C GLY A 53 9.50 -5.28 15.84
N SER A 54 8.90 -5.37 14.64
CA SER A 54 7.48 -5.06 14.46
C SER A 54 6.60 -6.15 15.12
N PRO A 55 5.42 -5.79 15.66
CA PRO A 55 4.41 -6.77 16.10
C PRO A 55 3.82 -7.59 14.92
N LEU A 56 4.01 -7.12 13.69
CA LEU A 56 3.60 -7.80 12.47
C LEU A 56 4.77 -8.62 11.90
N GLN A 57 4.49 -9.81 11.38
CA GLN A 57 5.45 -10.63 10.66
C GLN A 57 5.84 -9.98 9.31
N LYS A 58 4.84 -9.48 8.59
CA LYS A 58 5.01 -8.78 7.31
C LYS A 58 3.82 -7.88 7.00
N ILE A 59 4.03 -6.97 6.06
CA ILE A 59 2.96 -6.24 5.37
C ILE A 59 3.04 -6.58 3.88
N GLU A 60 1.95 -7.07 3.30
CA GLU A 60 1.81 -7.14 1.84
C GLU A 60 1.03 -5.92 1.37
N LEU A 61 1.59 -5.18 0.42
CA LEU A 61 0.93 -4.10 -0.28
C LEU A 61 0.46 -4.64 -1.63
N LYS A 62 -0.85 -4.63 -1.88
CA LYS A 62 -1.41 -4.93 -3.20
C LYS A 62 -2.17 -3.73 -3.69
N SER A 63 -1.85 -3.26 -4.89
CA SER A 63 -2.57 -2.15 -5.51
C SER A 63 -3.27 -2.58 -6.77
N ASN A 64 -4.37 -1.90 -7.09
CA ASN A 64 -5.12 -2.06 -8.33
C ASN A 64 -5.49 -0.68 -8.88
N VAL A 65 -5.21 -0.44 -10.15
CA VAL A 65 -5.47 0.83 -10.82
C VAL A 65 -6.80 0.75 -11.59
N VAL A 66 -7.70 1.68 -11.31
CA VAL A 66 -9.01 1.80 -11.98
C VAL A 66 -9.20 3.26 -12.40
N GLY A 67 -9.04 3.54 -13.69
CA GLY A 67 -9.09 4.91 -14.20
C GLY A 67 -8.01 5.78 -13.55
N ASN A 68 -8.44 6.88 -12.92
CA ASN A 68 -7.54 7.81 -12.20
C ASN A 68 -7.35 7.43 -10.71
N HIS A 69 -7.80 6.25 -10.26
CA HIS A 69 -7.65 5.83 -8.87
C HIS A 69 -6.71 4.63 -8.76
N MET A 70 -5.87 4.65 -7.74
CA MET A 70 -5.12 3.50 -7.26
C MET A 70 -5.67 3.09 -5.90
N ASP A 71 -6.35 1.96 -5.85
CA ASP A 71 -6.74 1.32 -4.61
C ASP A 71 -5.57 0.49 -4.09
N VAL A 72 -5.22 0.68 -2.82
CA VAL A 72 -4.09 0.04 -2.17
C VAL A 72 -4.57 -0.64 -0.90
N ASP A 73 -4.36 -1.95 -0.85
CA ASP A 73 -4.58 -2.77 0.33
C ASP A 73 -3.26 -3.03 1.04
N PHE A 74 -3.20 -2.66 2.31
CA PHE A 74 -2.14 -3.01 3.24
C PHE A 74 -2.59 -4.21 4.08
N PHE A 75 -2.09 -5.39 3.75
CA PHE A 75 -2.33 -6.63 4.48
C PHE A 75 -1.27 -6.80 5.56
N GLY A 76 -1.59 -6.46 6.80
CA GLY A 76 -0.75 -6.78 7.96
C GLY A 76 -0.98 -8.22 8.40
N MET A 77 0.11 -8.98 8.53
CA MET A 77 0.05 -10.37 8.98
C MET A 77 0.72 -10.50 10.34
N THR A 78 0.02 -11.05 11.33
CA THR A 78 0.58 -11.41 12.63
C THR A 78 1.09 -12.86 12.62
N PRO A 79 2.04 -13.21 13.50
CA PRO A 79 2.41 -14.61 13.69
C PRO A 79 1.19 -15.44 14.08
N GLU A 80 1.03 -16.63 13.52
CA GLU A 80 0.00 -17.59 13.93
C GLU A 80 0.24 -18.01 15.39
N LYS A 81 -0.78 -17.91 16.24
CA LYS A 81 -0.67 -18.25 17.67
C LYS A 81 -1.40 -19.54 18.03
N GLY A 82 -2.27 -20.07 17.16
CA GLY A 82 -2.99 -21.34 17.40
C GLY A 82 -3.58 -22.04 16.16
N LEU A 83 -4.18 -23.22 16.38
CA LEU A 83 -4.82 -24.05 15.34
C LEU A 83 -6.01 -23.35 14.66
N MET A 84 -6.77 -22.50 15.37
CA MET A 84 -7.90 -21.77 14.79
C MET A 84 -7.45 -20.63 13.87
N ASP A 85 -6.31 -19.99 14.15
CA ASP A 85 -5.75 -18.94 13.29
C ASP A 85 -5.42 -19.48 11.90
N LYS A 86 -4.98 -20.74 11.82
CA LYS A 86 -4.68 -21.45 10.55
C LYS A 86 -5.91 -21.78 9.72
N VAL A 87 -7.09 -21.90 10.34
CA VAL A 87 -8.32 -22.33 9.65
C VAL A 87 -9.15 -21.14 9.18
N PHE A 88 -9.07 -20.01 9.88
CA PHE A 88 -9.94 -18.85 9.67
C PHE A 88 -9.20 -17.56 9.25
N ASP A 89 -7.89 -17.62 9.00
CA ASP A 89 -7.06 -16.47 8.59
C ASP A 89 -7.18 -15.24 9.53
N PHE A 90 -7.42 -15.47 10.83
CA PHE A 90 -7.58 -14.37 11.81
C PHE A 90 -6.32 -13.53 12.00
N ASN A 91 -5.17 -14.05 11.55
CA ASN A 91 -3.87 -13.39 11.58
C ASN A 91 -3.69 -12.33 10.48
N VAL A 92 -4.65 -12.18 9.56
CA VAL A 92 -4.60 -11.15 8.53
C VAL A 92 -5.52 -9.98 8.90
N ARG A 93 -4.99 -8.77 8.75
CA ARG A 93 -5.74 -7.51 8.85
C ARG A 93 -5.49 -6.68 7.61
N VAL A 94 -6.54 -6.01 7.13
CA VAL A 94 -6.48 -5.22 5.90
C VAL A 94 -6.85 -3.78 6.22
N VAL A 95 -5.99 -2.85 5.83
CA VAL A 95 -6.31 -1.42 5.76
C VAL A 95 -6.30 -1.01 4.29
N ARG A 96 -7.47 -0.59 3.78
CA ARG A 96 -7.62 -0.12 2.40
C ARG A 96 -7.49 1.41 2.33
N LYS A 97 -6.75 1.90 1.35
CA LYS A 97 -6.64 3.33 0.98
C LYS A 97 -6.88 3.46 -0.51
N SER A 98 -7.49 4.57 -0.93
CA SER A 98 -7.67 4.92 -2.34
C SER A 98 -6.98 6.25 -2.61
N PHE A 99 -6.19 6.30 -3.67
CA PHE A 99 -5.43 7.49 -4.07
C PHE A 99 -5.86 7.91 -5.47
N GLU A 100 -6.33 9.14 -5.60
CA GLU A 100 -6.51 9.76 -6.91
C GLU A 100 -5.13 10.12 -7.49
N ILE A 101 -4.72 9.46 -8.56
CA ILE A 101 -3.34 9.47 -9.08
C ILE A 101 -2.91 10.89 -9.43
N ASP A 102 -3.76 11.65 -10.11
CA ASP A 102 -3.46 13.03 -10.51
C ASP A 102 -3.29 14.01 -9.33
N LYS A 103 -3.76 13.65 -8.11
CA LYS A 103 -3.47 14.45 -6.91
C LYS A 103 -2.05 14.23 -6.38
N TYR A 104 -1.40 13.12 -6.72
CA TYR A 104 -0.08 12.77 -6.17
C TYR A 104 1.00 12.72 -7.24
N VAL A 105 0.65 12.65 -8.53
CA VAL A 105 1.61 12.60 -9.63
C VAL A 105 1.19 13.53 -10.76
N THR A 106 2.02 14.53 -11.04
CA THR A 106 1.80 15.49 -12.11
C THR A 106 2.00 14.88 -13.50
N ASN A 107 1.61 15.59 -14.56
CA ASN A 107 1.82 15.14 -15.95
C ASN A 107 3.31 15.06 -16.33
N ASP A 108 4.18 15.83 -15.67
CA ASP A 108 5.64 15.73 -15.80
C ASP A 108 6.26 14.72 -14.83
N LEU A 109 5.46 13.80 -14.29
CA LEU A 109 5.87 12.67 -13.45
C LEU A 109 6.59 13.06 -12.14
N LYS A 110 6.21 14.21 -11.57
CA LYS A 110 6.68 14.62 -10.23
C LYS A 110 5.69 14.19 -9.17
N VAL A 111 6.21 13.65 -8.08
CA VAL A 111 5.41 13.37 -6.88
C VAL A 111 5.05 14.71 -6.24
N THR A 112 3.79 14.84 -5.84
CA THR A 112 3.22 16.01 -5.17
C THR A 112 2.38 15.54 -3.98
N ASN A 113 1.98 16.47 -3.11
CA ASN A 113 1.22 16.18 -1.88
C ASN A 113 1.89 15.10 -0.99
N GLU A 114 3.23 15.07 -1.00
CA GLU A 114 4.06 14.06 -0.32
C GLU A 114 3.76 13.95 1.17
N GLN A 115 3.55 15.08 1.86
CA GLN A 115 3.21 15.06 3.29
C GLN A 115 1.88 14.35 3.56
N ASN A 116 0.87 14.59 2.71
CA ASN A 116 -0.43 13.94 2.84
C ASN A 116 -0.32 12.44 2.53
N LEU A 117 0.43 12.07 1.49
CA LEU A 117 0.73 10.68 1.14
C LEU A 117 1.43 9.96 2.31
N ARG A 118 2.48 10.57 2.86
CA ARG A 118 3.24 10.09 4.02
C ARG A 118 2.34 9.87 5.22
N ASN A 119 1.54 10.86 5.60
CA ASN A 119 0.62 10.75 6.73
C ASN A 119 -0.38 9.61 6.53
N THR A 120 -0.93 9.46 5.32
CA THR A 120 -1.90 8.42 4.99
C THR A 120 -1.31 7.02 5.15
N ILE A 121 -0.08 6.81 4.65
CA ILE A 121 0.64 5.54 4.77
C ILE A 121 1.00 5.24 6.22
N ILE A 122 1.56 6.21 6.96
CA ILE A 122 1.91 6.02 8.38
C ILE A 122 0.67 5.66 9.21
N VAL A 123 -0.46 6.32 8.98
CA VAL A 123 -1.71 5.98 9.67
C VAL A 123 -2.16 4.56 9.34
N ALA A 124 -2.03 4.12 8.07
CA ALA A 124 -2.37 2.74 7.70
C ALA A 124 -1.47 1.71 8.40
N ILE A 125 -0.16 1.95 8.44
CA ILE A 125 0.79 1.08 9.15
C ILE A 125 0.46 1.02 10.65
N LYS A 126 0.26 2.18 11.30
CA LYS A 126 -0.09 2.24 12.72
C LYS A 126 -1.38 1.50 13.04
N GLN A 127 -2.41 1.62 12.20
CA GLN A 127 -3.65 0.87 12.37
C GLN A 127 -3.41 -0.65 12.36
N LEU A 128 -2.51 -1.14 11.50
CA LEU A 128 -2.14 -2.56 11.49
C LEU A 128 -1.32 -2.94 12.74
N GLU A 129 -0.34 -2.13 13.12
CA GLU A 129 0.53 -2.38 14.29
C GLU A 129 -0.24 -2.32 15.62
N ASP A 130 -1.18 -1.37 15.78
CA ASP A 130 -2.01 -1.20 16.98
C ASP A 130 -2.90 -2.41 17.21
N VAL A 131 -3.49 -2.97 16.14
CA VAL A 131 -4.32 -4.18 16.23
C VAL A 131 -3.46 -5.40 16.55
N ALA A 132 -2.26 -5.50 15.96
CA ALA A 132 -1.34 -6.60 16.22
C ALA A 132 -0.79 -6.60 17.65
N SER A 133 -0.66 -5.42 18.26
CA SER A 133 -0.13 -5.24 19.61
C SER A 133 -1.18 -5.47 20.71
N LYS A 134 -2.48 -5.42 20.37
CA LYS A 134 -3.55 -5.73 21.32
C LYS A 134 -3.68 -7.23 21.50
N THR A 135 -3.34 -7.72 22.69
CA THR A 135 -3.61 -9.11 23.09
C THR A 135 -5.13 -9.34 23.15
N PRO A 136 -5.68 -10.43 22.59
CA PRO A 136 -7.08 -10.81 22.83
C PRO A 136 -7.24 -11.08 24.33
N GLY A 137 -7.85 -10.14 25.06
CA GLY A 137 -7.99 -10.21 26.51
C GLY A 137 -7.88 -8.86 27.23
N ASP A 138 -7.37 -7.81 26.56
CA ASP A 138 -7.19 -6.48 27.16
C ASP A 138 -8.43 -5.58 27.04
N THR A 139 -9.64 -6.17 27.01
CA THR A 139 -10.86 -5.45 27.39
C THR A 139 -10.88 -5.39 28.91
N SER A 140 -10.14 -4.44 29.46
CA SER A 140 -10.33 -4.01 30.84
C SER A 140 -11.72 -3.38 30.92
N GLU A 141 -12.70 -4.16 31.37
CA GLU A 141 -13.95 -3.61 31.90
C GLU A 141 -13.57 -2.59 32.98
N LYS A 142 -14.11 -1.37 32.83
CA LYS A 142 -14.23 -0.39 33.89
C LYS A 142 -15.71 -0.22 34.20
#